data_AF-A0A384JJ60-F1
#
_entry.id   AF-A0A384JJ60-F1
#
_cell.length_a   1.000
_cell.length_b   1.000
_cell.length_c   1.000
_cell.angle_alpha   90.00
_cell.angle_beta   90.00
_cell.angle_gamma   90.00
#
_symmetry.space_group_name_H-M   'P 1'
#
loop_
_entity.id
_entity.type
_entity.pdbx_description
1 polymer ?
#
loop_
_entity_poly.entity_id
_entity_poly.type
_entity_poly.pdbx_seq_one_letter_code
_entity_poly.pdbx_strand_id
1 'polypeptide(L)'
;MWQKEDPFTTPTTSPNLPYRWARANRHSRFSGFRITPIRIGIAMIFCASLFWFHGTLHKVDAAEPPSKSIVDLRNDSVPNVPFQPVESTAYRSPDSVDAFASYKFRNTCNVSSLDLHAPFGSLCTDRQSMLTAMASGGRIGFDAPYMPRACDFRWFTSEEICEIFGRFEKVLIIGDSMLRHVTGCFNIFLRKDIGYGAVTDWNFSVQERKECFCNEQFDVKDCSVQGIYKTSDVEAHDPGSISCTNSVNVIMEELVYFNVPEDEISRLRADLLIRPTSKPIAIIFGHGLWSDLDLPKTIQWLDTLVTLIDSTVGREKWKGLFVTPNAAGREKADEWIVSQGNKALMLYEEAVGIEARQRGLEHLGTWNMSIQARKYDGVHLDLRGNLVKSMMIINWLAML
;
A
#
# COMPACT_ATOMS: atom_id res chain seq x y z
N MET A 1 -7.50 23.01 -16.28
CA MET A 1 -7.17 21.92 -15.35
C MET A 1 -6.29 20.95 -16.15
N TRP A 2 -4.98 21.00 -15.94
CA TRP A 2 -4.02 20.33 -16.82
C TRP A 2 -4.00 18.83 -16.53
N GLN A 3 -4.31 18.00 -17.54
CA GLN A 3 -3.91 16.59 -17.56
C GLN A 3 -2.38 16.56 -17.63
N LYS A 4 -1.72 16.46 -16.47
CA LYS A 4 -0.32 16.01 -16.43
C LYS A 4 -0.38 14.49 -16.47
N GLU A 5 0.13 13.91 -17.56
CA GLU A 5 0.11 12.48 -17.79
C GLU A 5 0.83 11.75 -16.65
N ASP A 6 0.15 10.77 -16.05
CA ASP A 6 0.76 9.81 -15.14
C ASP A 6 1.79 8.97 -15.94
N PRO A 7 3.10 9.07 -15.62
CA PRO A 7 4.17 8.40 -16.36
C PRO A 7 4.10 6.86 -16.26
N PHE A 8 3.26 6.32 -15.38
CA PHE A 8 3.09 4.88 -15.18
C PHE A 8 1.99 4.25 -16.05
N THR A 9 1.23 5.06 -16.81
CA THR A 9 0.02 4.59 -17.54
C THR A 9 0.14 4.65 -19.06
N THR A 10 1.31 4.98 -19.61
CA THR A 10 1.47 5.17 -21.06
C THR A 10 2.20 3.97 -21.69
N PRO A 11 1.50 2.96 -22.24
CA PRO A 11 2.14 2.03 -23.15
C PRO A 11 2.42 2.81 -24.45
N THR A 12 3.68 2.93 -24.84
CA THR A 12 4.03 3.32 -26.21
C THR A 12 3.59 2.18 -27.13
N THR A 13 2.34 2.19 -27.58
CA THR A 13 1.86 1.30 -28.62
C THR A 13 2.52 1.71 -29.94
N SER A 14 3.68 1.13 -30.23
CA SER A 14 4.19 1.06 -31.60
C SER A 14 3.42 -0.04 -32.31
N PRO A 15 2.62 0.25 -33.35
CA PRO A 15 1.95 -0.79 -34.10
C PRO A 15 2.98 -1.43 -35.05
N ASN A 16 3.09 -2.76 -34.98
CA ASN A 16 3.87 -3.63 -35.86
C ASN A 16 5.35 -3.83 -35.51
N LEU A 17 5.62 -4.75 -34.57
CA LEU A 17 6.81 -5.61 -34.68
C LEU A 17 6.42 -7.07 -34.40
N PRO A 18 6.66 -8.01 -35.35
CA PRO A 18 6.43 -9.43 -35.11
C PRO A 18 7.49 -9.93 -34.11
N TYR A 19 7.03 -10.53 -33.01
CA TYR A 19 7.90 -11.17 -32.01
C TYR A 19 8.74 -12.27 -32.66
N ARG A 20 10.00 -11.94 -32.94
CA ARG A 20 11.02 -12.87 -33.40
C ARG A 20 11.99 -13.08 -32.23
N TRP A 21 11.90 -14.22 -31.57
CA TRP A 21 12.90 -14.67 -30.60
C TRP A 21 14.24 -14.83 -31.31
N ALA A 22 15.10 -13.83 -31.22
CA ALA A 22 16.46 -13.88 -31.72
C ALA A 22 17.43 -13.98 -30.53
N ARG A 23 18.16 -15.11 -30.47
CA ARG A 23 19.39 -15.25 -29.69
C ARG A 23 20.31 -14.06 -29.97
N ALA A 24 20.50 -13.20 -28.97
CA ALA A 24 21.56 -12.22 -29.01
C ALA A 24 22.87 -12.87 -28.55
N ASN A 25 23.65 -13.37 -29.51
CA ASN A 25 25.10 -13.43 -29.39
C ASN A 25 25.61 -12.00 -29.22
N ARG A 26 25.87 -11.56 -27.99
CA ARG A 26 26.62 -10.32 -27.74
C ARG A 26 28.11 -10.61 -27.79
N HIS A 27 28.76 -10.13 -28.85
CA HIS A 27 30.20 -9.90 -28.86
C HIS A 27 30.55 -8.89 -27.76
N SER A 28 31.28 -9.35 -26.75
CA SER A 28 31.85 -8.48 -25.72
C SER A 28 32.94 -7.61 -26.34
N ARG A 29 32.84 -6.29 -26.18
CA ARG A 29 33.93 -5.35 -26.38
C ARG A 29 34.83 -5.37 -25.15
N PHE A 30 35.75 -6.33 -25.10
CA PHE A 30 36.96 -6.27 -24.28
C PHE A 30 38.17 -6.46 -25.21
N SER A 31 38.49 -5.43 -26.00
CA SER A 31 39.77 -5.34 -26.68
C SER A 31 40.80 -4.78 -25.69
N GLY A 32 41.65 -5.64 -25.12
CA GLY A 32 42.74 -5.13 -24.28
C GLY A 32 43.63 -6.13 -23.54
N PHE A 33 43.28 -7.41 -23.43
CA PHE A 33 44.14 -8.39 -22.75
C PHE A 33 44.44 -9.58 -23.65
N ARG A 34 45.55 -9.50 -24.40
CA ARG A 34 46.14 -10.68 -25.03
C ARG A 34 46.77 -11.54 -23.94
N ILE A 35 46.10 -12.63 -23.60
CA ILE A 35 46.61 -13.68 -22.73
C ILE A 35 47.76 -14.37 -23.48
N THR A 36 49.00 -14.13 -23.05
CA THR A 36 50.16 -14.89 -23.55
C THR A 36 50.38 -16.12 -22.67
N PRO A 37 50.93 -17.22 -23.22
CA PRO A 37 51.22 -18.44 -22.45
C PRO A 37 52.07 -18.18 -21.20
N ILE A 38 52.92 -17.16 -21.25
CA ILE A 38 53.77 -16.73 -20.12
C ILE A 38 52.92 -16.20 -18.96
N ARG A 39 51.84 -15.44 -19.22
CA ARG A 39 50.97 -14.90 -18.17
C ARG A 39 50.12 -15.99 -17.51
N ILE A 40 49.72 -17.02 -18.26
CA ILE A 40 49.06 -18.21 -17.69
C ILE A 40 50.04 -18.95 -16.78
N GLY A 41 51.30 -19.11 -17.20
CA GLY A 41 52.35 -19.73 -16.38
C GLY A 41 52.57 -19.00 -15.03
N ILE A 42 52.65 -17.66 -15.05
CA ILE A 42 52.81 -16.86 -13.84
C ILE A 42 51.59 -16.98 -12.91
N ALA A 43 50.37 -16.94 -13.47
CA ALA A 43 49.15 -17.08 -12.68
C ALA A 43 49.04 -18.48 -12.02
N MET A 44 49.45 -19.53 -12.73
CA MET A 44 49.48 -20.90 -12.19
C MET A 44 50.52 -21.05 -11.08
N ILE A 45 51.70 -20.45 -11.21
CA ILE A 45 52.73 -20.44 -10.15
C ILE A 45 52.24 -19.68 -8.91
N PHE A 46 51.56 -18.55 -9.10
CA PHE A 46 51.01 -17.76 -8.00
C PHE A 46 49.86 -18.47 -7.28
N CYS A 47 49.01 -19.20 -8.00
CA CYS A 47 47.97 -20.03 -7.39
C CYS A 47 48.58 -21.22 -6.63
N ALA A 48 49.61 -21.86 -7.20
CA ALA A 48 50.29 -22.98 -6.55
C ALA A 48 51.01 -22.55 -5.26
N SER A 49 51.61 -21.36 -5.21
CA SER A 49 52.24 -20.85 -3.99
C SER A 49 51.20 -20.54 -2.90
N LEU A 50 50.04 -19.98 -3.26
CA LEU A 50 48.96 -19.71 -2.30
C LEU A 50 48.42 -21.00 -1.64
N PHE A 51 48.27 -22.09 -2.42
CA PHE A 51 47.88 -23.38 -1.85
C PHE A 51 48.96 -23.99 -0.95
N TRP A 52 50.24 -23.74 -1.24
CA TRP A 52 51.32 -24.28 -0.41
C TRP A 52 51.46 -23.54 0.93
N PHE A 53 51.21 -22.23 0.95
CA PHE A 53 51.23 -21.43 2.19
C PHE A 53 49.97 -21.60 3.06
N HIS A 54 48.83 -22.02 2.50
CA HIS A 54 47.63 -22.27 3.30
C HIS A 54 47.65 -23.61 4.06
N GLY A 55 48.51 -24.55 3.67
CA GLY A 55 48.62 -25.88 4.29
C GLY A 55 49.44 -25.96 5.58
N THR A 56 50.08 -24.86 6.01
CA THR A 56 51.03 -24.85 7.14
C THR A 56 50.59 -24.01 8.35
N LEU A 57 49.37 -23.46 8.36
CA LEU A 57 48.83 -22.76 9.52
C LEU A 57 48.04 -23.69 10.46
N HIS A 58 48.78 -24.20 11.44
CA HIS A 58 48.41 -24.54 12.81
C HIS A 58 46.98 -25.04 13.11
N LYS A 59 46.91 -26.35 13.36
CA LYS A 59 45.97 -26.96 14.32
C LYS A 59 46.23 -26.34 15.69
N VAL A 60 45.24 -25.61 16.22
CA VAL A 60 45.16 -25.28 17.65
C VAL A 60 44.04 -26.13 18.22
N ASP A 61 44.41 -27.11 19.04
CA ASP A 61 43.48 -27.93 19.81
C ASP A 61 42.82 -27.06 20.88
N ALA A 62 41.52 -26.77 20.70
CA ALA A 62 40.70 -26.14 21.72
C ALA A 62 39.87 -27.21 22.44
N ALA A 63 40.15 -27.39 23.72
CA ALA A 63 39.47 -28.30 24.63
C ALA A 63 37.99 -27.92 24.83
N GLU A 64 37.11 -28.91 24.76
CA GLU A 64 35.70 -28.84 25.14
C GLU A 64 35.53 -28.62 26.66
N PRO A 65 34.69 -27.66 27.10
CA PRO A 65 34.13 -27.69 28.44
C PRO A 65 32.81 -28.48 28.48
N PRO A 66 32.47 -29.14 29.61
CA PRO A 66 31.26 -29.93 29.72
C PRO A 66 30.05 -29.01 29.97
N SER A 67 29.22 -28.82 28.94
CA SER A 67 27.91 -28.18 29.08
C SER A 67 26.88 -29.21 29.54
N LYS A 68 26.59 -29.20 30.84
CA LYS A 68 25.33 -29.74 31.39
C LYS A 68 24.24 -28.67 31.17
N SER A 69 23.44 -28.80 30.10
CA SER A 69 22.15 -28.11 30.05
C SER A 69 21.07 -29.03 30.59
N ILE A 70 20.60 -28.69 31.79
CA ILE A 70 19.31 -29.11 32.29
C ILE A 70 18.27 -28.44 31.39
N VAL A 71 17.51 -29.24 30.65
CA VAL A 71 16.36 -28.80 29.86
C VAL A 71 15.28 -28.37 30.85
N ASP A 72 15.10 -27.07 31.01
CA ASP A 72 13.97 -26.50 31.73
C ASP A 72 12.73 -26.56 30.83
N LEU A 73 11.97 -27.65 30.99
CA LEU A 73 10.65 -27.88 30.40
C LEU A 73 9.63 -26.97 31.09
N ARG A 74 9.63 -25.67 30.79
CA ARG A 74 8.55 -24.73 31.14
C ARG A 74 8.68 -23.42 30.39
N ASN A 75 8.36 -23.45 29.10
CA ASN A 75 7.73 -22.34 28.40
C ASN A 75 7.15 -22.88 27.10
N ASP A 76 5.94 -23.44 27.20
CA ASP A 76 5.10 -23.76 26.05
C ASP A 76 4.59 -22.45 25.43
N SER A 77 5.45 -21.71 24.73
CA SER A 77 4.97 -20.87 23.63
C SER A 77 4.65 -21.83 22.49
N VAL A 78 3.43 -22.36 22.51
CA VAL A 78 2.85 -23.13 21.41
C VAL A 78 3.13 -22.36 20.12
N PRO A 79 3.82 -22.95 19.13
CA PRO A 79 4.00 -22.30 17.84
C PRO A 79 2.61 -21.97 17.30
N ASN A 80 2.35 -20.69 16.98
CA ASN A 80 1.09 -20.22 16.42
C ASN A 80 0.67 -21.12 15.26
N VAL A 81 -0.27 -22.03 15.53
CA VAL A 81 -0.83 -22.93 14.53
C VAL A 81 -1.65 -22.05 13.58
N PRO A 82 -1.38 -22.04 12.27
CA PRO A 82 -2.24 -21.35 11.33
C PRO A 82 -3.66 -21.92 11.43
N PHE A 83 -4.69 -21.05 11.31
CA PHE A 83 -6.11 -21.40 11.43
C PHE A 83 -6.59 -21.70 12.86
N GLN A 84 -6.30 -20.80 13.81
CA GLN A 84 -7.02 -20.85 15.09
C GLN A 84 -8.52 -20.60 14.84
N PRO A 85 -9.42 -21.29 15.56
CA PRO A 85 -10.83 -21.03 15.44
C PRO A 85 -11.11 -19.57 15.77
N VAL A 86 -11.91 -18.91 14.92
CA VAL A 86 -12.32 -17.52 15.11
C VAL A 86 -12.90 -17.37 16.50
N GLU A 87 -12.47 -16.33 17.21
CA GLU A 87 -12.99 -16.05 18.55
C GLU A 87 -14.51 -15.89 18.48
N SER A 88 -15.25 -16.75 19.19
CA SER A 88 -16.72 -16.77 19.20
C SER A 88 -17.30 -15.65 20.07
N THR A 89 -16.81 -14.42 19.93
CA THR A 89 -17.34 -13.26 20.63
C THR A 89 -18.45 -12.61 19.82
N ALA A 90 -19.54 -12.20 20.48
CA ALA A 90 -20.66 -11.52 19.83
C ALA A 90 -20.21 -10.27 19.04
N TYR A 91 -19.11 -9.64 19.46
CA TYR A 91 -18.50 -8.49 18.80
C TYR A 91 -17.91 -8.81 17.40
N ARG A 92 -17.55 -10.07 17.13
CA ARG A 92 -17.02 -10.54 15.85
C ARG A 92 -18.08 -11.12 14.92
N SER A 93 -19.31 -11.25 15.41
CA SER A 93 -20.43 -11.77 14.61
C SER A 93 -20.68 -10.97 13.32
N PRO A 94 -20.60 -9.62 13.31
CA PRO A 94 -20.78 -8.85 12.07
C PRO A 94 -19.72 -9.15 11.02
N ASP A 95 -18.47 -9.39 11.43
CA ASP A 95 -17.33 -9.65 10.54
C ASP A 95 -17.48 -10.98 9.75
N SER A 96 -18.37 -11.87 10.19
CA SER A 96 -18.65 -13.16 9.52
C SER A 96 -19.82 -13.09 8.53
N VAL A 97 -20.40 -11.90 8.33
CA VAL A 97 -21.51 -11.65 7.40
C VAL A 97 -20.99 -10.82 6.22
N ASP A 98 -21.55 -11.04 5.03
CA ASP A 98 -21.22 -10.21 3.86
C ASP A 98 -21.71 -8.76 4.08
N ALA A 99 -20.79 -7.87 4.45
CA ALA A 99 -21.07 -6.45 4.69
C ALA A 99 -21.55 -5.74 3.42
N PHE A 100 -21.28 -6.30 2.24
CA PHE A 100 -21.74 -5.77 0.96
C PHE A 100 -23.12 -6.26 0.55
N ALA A 101 -23.76 -7.14 1.33
CA ALA A 101 -25.06 -7.72 0.97
C ALA A 101 -26.13 -6.66 0.67
N SER A 102 -26.08 -5.50 1.35
CA SER A 102 -27.02 -4.39 1.13
C SER A 102 -26.53 -3.32 0.16
N TYR A 103 -25.36 -3.50 -0.47
CA TYR A 103 -24.79 -2.46 -1.34
C TYR A 103 -25.51 -2.44 -2.70
N LYS A 104 -25.67 -1.24 -3.26
CA LYS A 104 -26.11 -1.08 -4.65
C LYS A 104 -25.16 -1.84 -5.57
N PHE A 105 -25.72 -2.48 -6.59
CA PHE A 105 -24.99 -3.25 -7.60
C PHE A 105 -24.17 -4.46 -7.10
N ARG A 106 -24.33 -4.87 -5.83
CA ARG A 106 -23.68 -6.07 -5.25
C ARG A 106 -23.87 -7.33 -6.10
N ASN A 107 -25.07 -7.54 -6.63
CA ASN A 107 -25.40 -8.71 -7.44
C ASN A 107 -24.76 -8.67 -8.83
N THR A 108 -24.44 -7.47 -9.34
CA THR A 108 -23.85 -7.30 -10.68
C THR A 108 -22.33 -7.34 -10.62
N CYS A 109 -21.71 -6.64 -9.66
CA CYS A 109 -20.25 -6.64 -9.51
C CYS A 109 -19.71 -7.93 -8.88
N ASN A 110 -20.56 -8.69 -8.18
CA ASN A 110 -20.25 -9.98 -7.58
C ASN A 110 -18.98 -9.98 -6.69
N VAL A 111 -18.92 -9.04 -5.75
CA VAL A 111 -17.85 -8.94 -4.74
C VAL A 111 -18.48 -9.08 -3.36
N SER A 112 -18.09 -10.11 -2.62
CA SER A 112 -18.45 -10.29 -1.20
C SER A 112 -17.34 -9.75 -0.30
N SER A 113 -17.66 -9.17 0.86
CA SER A 113 -16.62 -8.83 1.84
C SER A 113 -15.86 -10.06 2.33
N LEU A 114 -16.55 -11.20 2.42
CA LEU A 114 -15.97 -12.48 2.86
C LEU A 114 -14.98 -13.06 1.84
N ASP A 115 -15.08 -12.66 0.57
CA ASP A 115 -14.09 -13.01 -0.47
C ASP A 115 -12.83 -12.14 -0.37
N LEU A 116 -12.91 -11.00 0.33
CA LEU A 116 -11.80 -10.06 0.49
C LEU A 116 -11.03 -10.33 1.79
N HIS A 117 -11.76 -10.61 2.85
CA HIS A 117 -11.23 -10.98 4.16
C HIS A 117 -12.32 -11.71 4.95
N ALA A 118 -11.99 -12.89 5.44
CA ALA A 118 -12.80 -13.59 6.42
C ALA A 118 -12.05 -13.61 7.75
N PRO A 119 -12.77 -13.52 8.89
CA PRO A 119 -12.16 -13.63 10.21
C PRO A 119 -11.26 -14.88 10.30
N PHE A 120 -10.01 -14.67 10.72
CA PHE A 120 -8.96 -15.69 10.76
C PHE A 120 -8.46 -15.99 12.18
N GLY A 121 -8.63 -15.06 13.13
CA GLY A 121 -8.13 -15.25 14.50
C GLY A 121 -8.64 -14.22 15.50
N SER A 122 -7.94 -14.12 16.63
CA SER A 122 -8.17 -13.10 17.66
C SER A 122 -7.78 -11.72 17.14
N LEU A 123 -8.56 -10.70 17.53
CA LEU A 123 -8.25 -9.32 17.16
C LEU A 123 -6.92 -8.86 17.78
N CYS A 124 -6.23 -7.99 17.05
CA CYS A 124 -5.07 -7.28 17.57
C CYS A 124 -5.46 -6.40 18.76
N THR A 125 -4.67 -6.49 19.84
CA THR A 125 -4.97 -5.80 21.12
C THR A 125 -4.56 -4.34 21.12
N ASP A 126 -3.58 -3.97 20.30
CA ASP A 126 -3.04 -2.63 20.21
C ASP A 126 -2.72 -2.25 18.76
N ARG A 127 -2.64 -0.94 18.52
CA ARG A 127 -2.50 -0.38 17.18
C ARG A 127 -1.19 -0.77 16.50
N GLN A 128 -0.10 -0.93 17.26
CA GLN A 128 1.20 -1.34 16.72
C GLN A 128 1.17 -2.80 16.26
N SER A 129 0.58 -3.69 17.06
CA SER A 129 0.38 -5.09 16.68
C SER A 129 -0.51 -5.20 15.44
N MET A 130 -1.58 -4.40 15.35
CA MET A 130 -2.48 -4.34 14.19
C MET A 130 -1.77 -3.88 12.91
N LEU A 131 -1.02 -2.77 12.95
CA LEU A 131 -0.25 -2.30 11.79
C LEU A 131 0.79 -3.32 11.35
N THR A 132 1.45 -3.98 12.31
CA THR A 132 2.42 -5.05 12.01
C THR A 132 1.74 -6.26 11.39
N ALA A 133 0.58 -6.67 11.90
CA ALA A 133 -0.20 -7.79 11.37
C ALA A 133 -0.67 -7.54 9.94
N MET A 134 -1.18 -6.34 9.65
CA MET A 134 -1.62 -5.92 8.32
C MET A 134 -0.45 -5.73 7.33
N ALA A 135 0.71 -5.24 7.79
CA ALA A 135 1.88 -5.09 6.92
C ALA A 135 2.61 -6.42 6.62
N SER A 136 2.48 -7.42 7.51
CA SER A 136 3.21 -8.70 7.41
C SER A 136 2.35 -9.92 7.07
N GLY A 137 1.03 -9.75 6.94
CA GLY A 137 0.12 -10.75 6.40
C GLY A 137 0.20 -10.88 4.88
N GLY A 138 -0.71 -11.60 4.25
CA GLY A 138 -0.65 -11.83 2.81
C GLY A 138 -1.86 -12.59 2.29
N ARG A 139 -1.69 -13.24 1.14
CA ARG A 139 -2.69 -14.13 0.53
C ARG A 139 -2.09 -15.52 0.41
N ILE A 140 -2.94 -16.54 0.33
CA ILE A 140 -2.51 -17.90 0.00
C ILE A 140 -3.20 -18.25 -1.32
N GLY A 141 -2.58 -17.80 -2.41
CA GLY A 141 -3.15 -17.86 -3.75
C GLY A 141 -3.38 -16.47 -4.35
N PHE A 142 -3.33 -16.38 -5.68
CA PHE A 142 -3.56 -15.13 -6.40
C PHE A 142 -5.02 -14.70 -6.25
N ASP A 143 -5.26 -13.46 -5.84
CA ASP A 143 -6.59 -12.89 -5.53
C ASP A 143 -7.39 -13.62 -4.43
N ALA A 144 -6.77 -14.55 -3.67
CA ALA A 144 -7.39 -15.19 -2.51
C ALA A 144 -7.62 -14.16 -1.38
N PRO A 145 -8.56 -14.38 -0.44
CA PRO A 145 -8.79 -13.47 0.69
C PRO A 145 -7.50 -13.09 1.43
N TYR A 146 -7.40 -11.82 1.85
CA TYR A 146 -6.26 -11.34 2.60
C TYR A 146 -6.33 -11.83 4.05
N MET A 147 -5.18 -12.30 4.56
CA MET A 147 -5.02 -12.79 5.92
C MET A 147 -3.90 -12.01 6.62
N PRO A 148 -4.19 -11.22 7.67
CA PRO A 148 -3.16 -10.59 8.49
C PRO A 148 -2.35 -11.66 9.24
N ARG A 149 -1.14 -11.28 9.67
CA ARG A 149 -0.24 -12.19 10.40
C ARG A 149 -0.36 -11.98 11.91
N ALA A 150 -0.35 -13.08 12.66
CA ALA A 150 -0.33 -13.16 14.13
C ALA A 150 -1.64 -12.75 14.85
N CYS A 151 -2.28 -11.66 14.47
CA CYS A 151 -3.59 -11.27 14.97
C CYS A 151 -4.43 -10.69 13.82
N ASP A 152 -5.73 -10.54 14.07
CA ASP A 152 -6.70 -10.16 13.05
C ASP A 152 -7.17 -8.71 13.17
N PHE A 153 -7.69 -8.17 12.08
CA PHE A 153 -8.39 -6.90 12.05
C PHE A 153 -9.88 -7.11 11.76
N ARG A 154 -10.70 -6.05 11.84
CA ARG A 154 -12.14 -6.15 11.62
C ARG A 154 -12.54 -5.77 10.20
N TRP A 155 -13.52 -6.48 9.65
CA TRP A 155 -14.25 -5.98 8.49
C TRP A 155 -15.47 -5.19 8.96
N PHE A 156 -15.36 -3.87 8.99
CA PHE A 156 -16.45 -3.01 9.47
C PHE A 156 -17.60 -2.90 8.47
N THR A 157 -18.82 -2.82 9.00
CA THR A 157 -20.02 -2.43 8.27
C THR A 157 -19.98 -0.94 7.91
N SER A 158 -20.80 -0.48 6.95
CA SER A 158 -20.83 0.94 6.59
C SER A 158 -21.27 1.82 7.76
N GLU A 159 -22.17 1.33 8.61
CA GLU A 159 -22.61 2.00 9.84
C GLU A 159 -21.44 2.24 10.80
N GLU A 160 -20.66 1.20 11.09
CA GLU A 160 -19.45 1.31 11.92
C GLU A 160 -18.42 2.24 11.27
N ILE A 161 -18.27 2.19 9.94
CA ILE A 161 -17.39 3.10 9.20
C ILE A 161 -17.86 4.55 9.37
N CYS A 162 -19.16 4.84 9.26
CA CYS A 162 -19.71 6.17 9.49
C CYS A 162 -19.44 6.67 10.91
N GLU A 163 -19.56 5.80 11.92
CA GLU A 163 -19.19 6.13 13.30
C GLU A 163 -17.70 6.42 13.44
N ILE A 164 -16.85 5.58 12.84
CA ILE A 164 -15.38 5.73 12.83
C ILE A 164 -14.98 7.08 12.25
N PHE A 165 -15.47 7.42 11.06
CA PHE A 165 -15.17 8.69 10.36
C PHE A 165 -15.77 9.89 11.10
N GLY A 166 -16.97 9.73 11.69
CA GLY A 166 -17.64 10.76 12.46
C GLY A 166 -16.90 11.22 13.72
N ARG A 167 -15.89 10.48 14.20
CA ARG A 167 -15.04 10.90 15.33
C ARG A 167 -14.03 11.99 14.96
N PHE A 168 -13.73 12.15 13.67
CA PHE A 168 -12.74 13.11 13.18
C PHE A 168 -13.42 14.39 12.71
N GLU A 169 -12.68 15.50 12.72
CA GLU A 169 -13.08 16.70 12.00
C GLU A 169 -13.09 16.43 10.50
N LYS A 170 -12.00 15.81 10.03
CA LYS A 170 -11.80 15.35 8.67
C LYS A 170 -10.79 14.22 8.65
N VAL A 171 -10.95 13.34 7.67
CA VAL A 171 -9.94 12.37 7.25
C VAL A 171 -9.33 12.93 5.96
N LEU A 172 -8.10 13.42 6.05
CA LEU A 172 -7.38 14.03 4.95
C LEU A 172 -6.38 13.03 4.37
N ILE A 173 -6.48 12.77 3.09
CA ILE A 173 -5.57 11.90 2.35
C ILE A 173 -4.69 12.80 1.49
N ILE A 174 -3.37 12.61 1.57
CA ILE A 174 -2.40 13.42 0.84
C ILE A 174 -1.45 12.47 0.12
N GLY A 175 -1.41 12.51 -1.21
CA GLY A 175 -0.53 11.60 -1.93
C GLY A 175 -0.77 11.49 -3.41
N ASP A 176 -0.52 10.31 -3.95
CA ASP A 176 -0.61 10.00 -5.38
C ASP A 176 -1.87 9.22 -5.76
N SER A 177 -1.88 8.74 -7.02
CA SER A 177 -2.94 7.96 -7.62
C SER A 177 -3.32 6.70 -6.84
N MET A 178 -2.42 6.09 -6.07
CA MET A 178 -2.75 4.94 -5.24
C MET A 178 -3.66 5.33 -4.07
N LEU A 179 -3.45 6.53 -3.51
CA LEU A 179 -4.22 7.04 -2.38
C LEU A 179 -5.55 7.62 -2.85
N ARG A 180 -5.63 8.11 -4.10
CA ARG A 180 -6.90 8.39 -4.78
C ARG A 180 -7.81 7.16 -4.80
N HIS A 181 -7.28 5.97 -5.08
CA HIS A 181 -8.08 4.73 -5.06
C HIS A 181 -8.57 4.37 -3.64
N VAL A 182 -7.78 4.66 -2.60
CA VAL A 182 -8.23 4.51 -1.21
C VAL A 182 -9.43 5.42 -0.93
N THR A 183 -9.37 6.68 -1.35
CA THR A 183 -10.48 7.65 -1.23
C THR A 183 -11.72 7.20 -2.00
N GLY A 184 -11.54 6.64 -3.20
CA GLY A 184 -12.62 6.01 -3.96
C GLY A 184 -13.31 4.89 -3.16
N CYS A 185 -12.53 3.99 -2.57
CA CYS A 185 -13.07 2.93 -1.72
C CYS A 185 -13.72 3.43 -0.43
N PHE A 186 -13.23 4.52 0.18
CA PHE A 186 -13.96 5.17 1.28
C PHE A 186 -15.35 5.60 0.84
N ASN A 187 -15.49 6.22 -0.33
CA ASN A 187 -16.80 6.62 -0.85
C ASN A 187 -17.69 5.41 -1.21
N ILE A 188 -17.13 4.29 -1.69
CA ILE A 188 -17.87 3.03 -1.85
C ILE A 188 -18.50 2.60 -0.52
N PHE A 189 -17.74 2.62 0.57
CA PHE A 189 -18.27 2.26 1.89
C PHE A 189 -19.32 3.25 2.38
N LEU A 190 -19.03 4.55 2.31
CA LEU A 190 -19.92 5.61 2.81
C LEU A 190 -21.22 5.68 2.00
N ARG A 191 -21.19 5.40 0.69
CA ARG A 191 -22.37 5.45 -0.19
C ARG A 191 -23.12 4.12 -0.32
N LYS A 192 -22.58 3.03 0.26
CA LYS A 192 -23.08 1.65 0.06
C LYS A 192 -23.26 1.31 -1.42
N ASP A 193 -22.31 1.69 -2.26
CA ASP A 193 -22.39 1.54 -3.71
C ASP A 193 -21.10 0.95 -4.26
N ILE A 194 -21.13 -0.33 -4.65
CA ILE A 194 -19.93 -1.00 -5.18
C ILE A 194 -19.75 -0.77 -6.69
N GLY A 195 -20.79 -0.28 -7.37
CA GLY A 195 -20.82 -0.13 -8.82
C GLY A 195 -20.29 1.23 -9.30
N TYR A 196 -20.63 2.31 -8.57
CA TYR A 196 -20.25 3.69 -8.90
C TYR A 196 -19.77 4.50 -7.70
N GLY A 197 -19.68 3.88 -6.51
CA GLY A 197 -19.39 4.60 -5.27
C GLY A 197 -18.07 5.38 -5.28
N ALA A 198 -17.09 5.01 -6.09
CA ALA A 198 -15.77 5.66 -6.15
C ALA A 198 -15.69 6.85 -7.12
N VAL A 199 -16.69 7.02 -7.98
CA VAL A 199 -16.66 7.97 -9.11
C VAL A 199 -17.84 8.94 -9.07
N THR A 200 -17.70 10.03 -9.81
CA THR A 200 -18.72 11.08 -9.98
C THR A 200 -19.72 10.70 -11.08
N ASP A 201 -20.46 9.61 -10.91
CA ASP A 201 -21.33 9.04 -11.95
C ASP A 201 -22.48 9.97 -12.40
N TRP A 202 -22.79 11.00 -11.62
CA TRP A 202 -23.66 12.11 -11.99
C TRP A 202 -23.12 12.95 -13.17
N ASN A 203 -21.80 12.93 -13.41
CA ASN A 203 -21.16 13.61 -14.55
C ASN A 203 -21.00 12.71 -15.77
N PHE A 204 -21.28 11.42 -15.67
CA PHE A 204 -21.05 10.47 -16.75
C PHE A 204 -22.10 10.56 -17.86
N SER A 205 -21.63 10.51 -19.10
CA SER A 205 -22.41 10.11 -20.26
C SER A 205 -22.89 8.66 -20.14
N VAL A 206 -23.85 8.29 -20.99
CA VAL A 206 -24.37 6.90 -21.04
C VAL A 206 -23.27 5.87 -21.33
N GLN A 207 -22.24 6.27 -22.07
CA GLN A 207 -21.12 5.38 -22.40
C GLN A 207 -20.16 5.25 -21.22
N GLU A 208 -19.76 6.35 -20.59
CA GLU A 208 -18.90 6.34 -19.40
C GLU A 208 -19.55 5.55 -18.25
N ARG A 209 -20.88 5.63 -18.08
CA ARG A 209 -21.59 4.79 -17.10
C ARG A 209 -21.38 3.29 -17.33
N LYS A 210 -21.22 2.85 -18.58
CA LYS A 210 -20.97 1.44 -18.89
C LYS A 210 -19.49 1.08 -18.73
N GLU A 211 -18.61 1.99 -19.10
CA GLU A 211 -17.16 1.78 -19.09
C GLU A 211 -16.54 1.91 -17.71
N CYS A 212 -17.13 2.71 -16.82
CA CYS A 212 -16.61 3.04 -15.48
C CYS A 212 -17.40 2.37 -14.34
N PHE A 213 -17.86 1.14 -14.56
CA PHE A 213 -18.72 0.41 -13.61
C PHE A 213 -17.95 -0.71 -12.92
N CYS A 214 -18.24 -1.00 -11.65
CA CYS A 214 -17.57 -2.07 -10.88
C CYS A 214 -16.04 -1.90 -10.80
N ASN A 215 -15.25 -2.84 -11.33
CA ASN A 215 -13.78 -2.80 -11.23
C ASN A 215 -13.20 -1.66 -12.06
N GLU A 216 -13.86 -1.33 -13.16
CA GLU A 216 -13.41 -0.39 -14.15
C GLU A 216 -13.41 1.06 -13.65
N GLN A 217 -14.08 1.34 -12.52
CA GLN A 217 -13.89 2.57 -11.75
C GLN A 217 -12.42 2.82 -11.37
N PHE A 218 -11.63 1.76 -11.25
CA PHE A 218 -10.21 1.78 -10.87
C PHE A 218 -9.29 1.41 -12.03
N ASP A 219 -9.74 0.50 -12.90
CA ASP A 219 -8.89 -0.13 -13.91
C ASP A 219 -8.86 0.63 -15.26
N VAL A 220 -9.71 1.65 -15.41
CA VAL A 220 -9.78 2.47 -16.64
C VAL A 220 -9.34 3.90 -16.34
N LYS A 221 -8.32 4.36 -17.08
CA LYS A 221 -7.71 5.69 -16.92
C LYS A 221 -8.74 6.82 -17.02
N ASP A 222 -9.63 6.75 -18.01
CA ASP A 222 -10.66 7.78 -18.22
C ASP A 222 -11.71 7.80 -17.10
N CYS A 223 -11.85 6.72 -16.35
CA CYS A 223 -12.70 6.67 -15.16
C CYS A 223 -12.00 7.28 -13.94
N SER A 224 -10.68 7.13 -13.85
CA SER A 224 -9.88 7.62 -12.73
C SER A 224 -9.88 9.14 -12.60
N VAL A 225 -9.99 9.89 -13.72
CA VAL A 225 -10.06 11.37 -13.71
C VAL A 225 -11.39 11.89 -13.15
N GLN A 226 -12.40 11.01 -13.04
CA GLN A 226 -13.71 11.31 -12.50
C GLN A 226 -13.89 10.75 -11.08
N GLY A 227 -12.79 10.40 -10.41
CA GLY A 227 -12.79 9.96 -9.02
C GLY A 227 -13.28 11.04 -8.05
N ILE A 228 -13.85 10.61 -6.92
CA ILE A 228 -14.29 11.53 -5.87
C ILE A 228 -13.09 11.97 -5.02
N TYR A 229 -12.91 13.28 -4.88
CA TYR A 229 -11.86 13.86 -4.02
C TYR A 229 -12.39 14.40 -2.69
N LYS A 230 -13.62 14.93 -2.64
CA LYS A 230 -14.22 15.46 -1.41
C LYS A 230 -15.63 14.90 -1.19
N THR A 231 -15.95 14.48 0.03
CA THR A 231 -17.32 14.05 0.36
C THR A 231 -18.33 15.20 0.23
N SER A 232 -17.89 16.45 0.41
CA SER A 232 -18.72 17.63 0.15
C SER A 232 -19.23 17.72 -1.29
N ASP A 233 -18.46 17.22 -2.26
CA ASP A 233 -18.87 17.24 -3.67
C ASP A 233 -19.97 16.21 -3.92
N VAL A 234 -19.92 15.06 -3.23
CA VAL A 234 -20.98 14.05 -3.23
C VAL A 234 -22.25 14.62 -2.62
N GLU A 235 -22.15 15.27 -1.45
CA GLU A 235 -23.31 15.89 -0.79
C GLU A 235 -23.98 16.97 -1.67
N ALA A 236 -23.17 17.71 -2.45
CA ALA A 236 -23.67 18.77 -3.33
C ALA A 236 -24.35 18.25 -4.60
N HIS A 237 -23.90 17.13 -5.17
CA HIS A 237 -24.35 16.66 -6.49
C HIS A 237 -25.15 15.36 -6.48
N ASP A 238 -25.00 14.53 -5.45
CA ASP A 238 -25.73 13.27 -5.23
C ASP A 238 -26.26 13.22 -3.78
N PRO A 239 -27.15 14.16 -3.40
CA PRO A 239 -27.61 14.31 -2.02
C PRO A 239 -28.37 13.06 -1.54
N GLY A 240 -28.06 12.62 -0.32
CA GLY A 240 -28.65 11.42 0.28
C GLY A 240 -28.00 10.10 -0.16
N SER A 241 -26.97 10.13 -1.01
CA SER A 241 -26.20 8.93 -1.36
C SER A 241 -25.27 8.48 -0.25
N ILE A 242 -24.75 9.39 0.57
CA ILE A 242 -23.99 9.06 1.78
C ILE A 242 -24.94 8.45 2.81
N SER A 243 -24.65 7.23 3.23
CA SER A 243 -25.46 6.44 4.17
C SER A 243 -25.28 6.83 5.64
N CYS A 244 -24.31 7.71 5.94
CA CYS A 244 -24.01 8.15 7.29
C CYS A 244 -25.09 9.09 7.85
N THR A 245 -25.51 8.83 9.09
CA THR A 245 -26.39 9.72 9.84
C THR A 245 -25.65 10.96 10.35
N ASN A 246 -24.37 10.79 10.72
CA ASN A 246 -23.48 11.87 11.11
C ASN A 246 -22.75 12.42 9.88
N SER A 247 -22.46 13.73 9.90
CA SER A 247 -21.62 14.35 8.86
C SER A 247 -20.21 13.74 8.89
N VAL A 248 -19.75 13.32 7.71
CA VAL A 248 -18.42 12.78 7.46
C VAL A 248 -17.68 13.68 6.48
N ASN A 249 -16.41 13.93 6.75
CA ASN A 249 -15.58 14.80 5.92
C ASN A 249 -14.32 14.05 5.50
N VAL A 250 -14.28 13.63 4.23
CA VAL A 250 -13.11 12.98 3.63
C VAL A 250 -12.64 13.86 2.49
N ILE A 251 -11.35 14.18 2.50
CA ILE A 251 -10.72 15.05 1.52
C ILE A 251 -9.46 14.37 1.00
N MET A 252 -9.28 14.36 -0.31
CA MET A 252 -8.04 13.95 -0.98
C MET A 252 -7.36 15.19 -1.58
N GLU A 253 -6.06 15.33 -1.29
CA GLU A 253 -5.15 16.27 -1.91
C GLU A 253 -4.07 15.50 -2.68
N GLU A 254 -4.10 15.60 -4.01
CA GLU A 254 -3.12 14.93 -4.87
C GLU A 254 -1.85 15.79 -4.98
N LEU A 255 -0.83 15.41 -4.21
CA LEU A 255 0.45 16.12 -4.06
C LEU A 255 1.58 15.17 -4.43
N VAL A 256 1.84 15.00 -5.73
CA VAL A 256 2.71 13.93 -6.25
C VAL A 256 4.19 14.30 -6.36
N TYR A 257 4.52 15.60 -6.39
CA TYR A 257 5.88 16.05 -6.59
C TYR A 257 6.55 16.37 -5.25
N PHE A 258 7.77 15.87 -5.06
CA PHE A 258 8.51 16.13 -3.82
C PHE A 258 8.79 17.62 -3.58
N ASN A 259 9.01 18.38 -4.65
CA ASN A 259 8.99 19.82 -4.63
C ASN A 259 7.53 20.27 -4.83
N VAL A 260 6.78 20.33 -3.73
CA VAL A 260 5.35 20.67 -3.76
C VAL A 260 5.18 22.12 -4.23
N PRO A 261 4.43 22.37 -5.31
CA PRO A 261 4.12 23.71 -5.78
C PRO A 261 3.41 24.58 -4.72
N GLU A 262 3.69 25.88 -4.72
CA GLU A 262 3.13 26.82 -3.73
C GLU A 262 1.60 26.95 -3.81
N ASP A 263 0.99 26.79 -4.98
CA ASP A 263 -0.45 26.79 -5.15
C ASP A 263 -1.09 25.55 -4.50
N GLU A 264 -0.43 24.39 -4.59
CA GLU A 264 -0.84 23.17 -3.92
C GLU A 264 -0.68 23.27 -2.39
N ILE A 265 0.43 23.84 -1.91
CA ILE A 265 0.62 24.17 -0.48
C ILE A 265 -0.47 25.11 0.04
N SER A 266 -0.82 26.12 -0.76
CA SER A 266 -1.86 27.10 -0.41
C SER A 266 -3.24 26.45 -0.33
N ARG A 267 -3.56 25.54 -1.26
CA ARG A 267 -4.81 24.77 -1.25
C ARG A 267 -4.90 23.85 -0.03
N LEU A 268 -3.85 23.09 0.24
CA LEU A 268 -3.78 22.23 1.44
C LEU A 268 -3.94 23.05 2.73
N ARG A 269 -3.27 24.20 2.84
CA ARG A 269 -3.42 25.09 4.00
C ARG A 269 -4.87 25.56 4.17
N ALA A 270 -5.56 25.88 3.08
CA ALA A 270 -6.97 26.27 3.12
C ALA A 270 -7.87 25.13 3.61
N ASP A 271 -7.64 23.90 3.15
CA ASP A 271 -8.39 22.71 3.59
C ASP A 271 -8.15 22.35 5.06
N LEU A 272 -6.94 22.63 5.58
CA LEU A 272 -6.61 22.44 7.00
C LEU A 272 -7.38 23.40 7.92
N LEU A 273 -7.57 24.66 7.53
CA LEU A 273 -8.16 25.73 8.36
C LEU A 273 -9.70 25.70 8.47
N ILE A 274 -10.35 24.66 7.98
CA ILE A 274 -11.82 24.60 7.90
C ILE A 274 -12.43 24.28 9.28
N ARG A 275 -12.83 25.35 9.99
CA ARG A 275 -13.71 25.42 11.19
C ARG A 275 -13.05 25.10 12.54
N PRO A 276 -13.35 25.88 13.60
CA PRO A 276 -13.01 25.49 14.97
C PRO A 276 -13.76 24.22 15.38
N THR A 277 -13.03 23.21 15.86
CA THR A 277 -13.61 21.99 16.41
C THR A 277 -12.67 21.36 17.44
N SER A 278 -13.23 20.53 18.32
CA SER A 278 -12.47 19.73 19.27
C SER A 278 -12.07 18.36 18.71
N LYS A 279 -12.65 17.94 17.58
CA LYS A 279 -12.34 16.65 16.96
C LYS A 279 -10.93 16.67 16.35
N PRO A 280 -10.16 15.57 16.44
CA PRO A 280 -8.86 15.49 15.80
C PRO A 280 -8.98 15.37 14.28
N ILE A 281 -7.88 15.65 13.58
CA ILE A 281 -7.71 15.39 12.15
C ILE A 281 -6.92 14.09 11.98
N ALA A 282 -7.39 13.18 11.15
CA ALA A 282 -6.59 12.04 10.70
C ALA A 282 -6.00 12.36 9.33
N ILE A 283 -4.68 12.16 9.17
CA ILE A 283 -3.98 12.42 7.91
C ILE A 283 -3.30 11.14 7.42
N ILE A 284 -3.59 10.75 6.19
CA ILE A 284 -3.00 9.59 5.54
C ILE A 284 -2.12 10.08 4.40
N PHE A 285 -0.82 9.81 4.49
CA PHE A 285 0.15 10.12 3.45
C PHE A 285 0.40 8.91 2.57
N GLY A 286 0.69 9.14 1.30
CA GLY A 286 1.31 8.12 0.47
C GLY A 286 2.06 8.71 -0.71
N HIS A 287 3.30 8.28 -0.86
CA HIS A 287 4.22 8.78 -1.86
C HIS A 287 5.27 7.69 -2.15
N GLY A 288 5.97 7.80 -3.27
CA GLY A 288 7.16 7.00 -3.54
C GLY A 288 7.43 6.77 -5.02
N LEU A 289 6.44 6.29 -5.77
CA LEU A 289 6.63 5.95 -7.18
C LEU A 289 6.97 7.19 -8.03
N TRP A 290 6.32 8.32 -7.77
CA TRP A 290 6.62 9.61 -8.40
C TRP A 290 8.01 10.16 -8.10
N SER A 291 8.67 9.65 -7.05
CA SER A 291 10.08 9.91 -6.74
C SER A 291 11.02 8.78 -7.18
N ASP A 292 10.55 7.79 -7.94
CA ASP A 292 11.31 6.60 -8.31
C ASP A 292 11.85 5.82 -7.09
N LEU A 293 11.06 5.79 -6.02
CA LEU A 293 11.42 5.22 -4.71
C LEU A 293 12.70 5.84 -4.09
N ASP A 294 13.03 7.07 -4.50
CA ASP A 294 14.10 7.87 -3.89
C ASP A 294 13.66 8.33 -2.49
N LEU A 295 14.24 7.68 -1.47
CA LEU A 295 13.93 7.94 -0.08
C LEU A 295 14.17 9.41 0.30
N PRO A 296 15.36 10.03 0.07
CA PRO A 296 15.57 11.45 0.33
C PRO A 296 14.48 12.37 -0.23
N LYS A 297 14.03 12.16 -1.48
CA LYS A 297 12.95 12.97 -2.07
C LYS A 297 11.62 12.77 -1.35
N THR A 298 11.25 11.52 -1.03
CA THR A 298 10.04 11.24 -0.25
C THR A 298 10.10 11.91 1.12
N ILE A 299 11.26 11.90 1.77
CA ILE A 299 11.42 12.49 3.09
C ILE A 299 11.35 14.01 3.03
N GLN A 300 11.96 14.65 2.03
CA GLN A 300 11.81 16.08 1.80
C GLN A 300 10.35 16.48 1.58
N TRP A 301 9.61 15.72 0.77
CA TRP A 301 8.17 15.90 0.57
C TRP A 301 7.41 15.82 1.89
N LEU A 302 7.65 14.75 2.66
CA LEU A 302 6.98 14.51 3.92
C LEU A 302 7.29 15.60 4.97
N ASP A 303 8.55 16.03 5.08
CA ASP A 303 8.98 17.09 5.99
C ASP A 303 8.32 18.43 5.66
N THR A 304 8.19 18.74 4.38
CA THR A 304 7.49 19.94 3.90
C THR A 304 6.03 19.93 4.38
N LEU A 305 5.34 18.81 4.20
CA LEU A 305 3.93 18.68 4.56
C LEU A 305 3.72 18.64 6.08
N VAL A 306 4.53 17.86 6.82
CA VAL A 306 4.45 17.80 8.29
C VAL A 306 4.68 19.18 8.90
N THR A 307 5.69 19.92 8.43
CA THR A 307 5.98 21.28 8.91
C THR A 307 4.80 22.22 8.62
N LEU A 308 4.21 22.14 7.43
CA LEU A 308 3.03 22.92 7.07
C LEU A 308 1.84 22.59 8.00
N ILE A 309 1.55 21.31 8.19
CA ILE A 309 0.42 20.87 9.01
C ILE A 309 0.62 21.28 10.47
N ASP A 310 1.79 21.01 11.05
CA ASP A 310 2.11 21.36 12.43
C ASP A 310 2.00 22.87 12.68
N SER A 311 2.49 23.70 11.74
CA SER A 311 2.38 25.15 11.86
C SER A 311 0.96 25.69 11.63
N THR A 312 0.09 24.94 10.95
CA THR A 312 -1.28 25.37 10.62
C THR A 312 -2.29 24.95 11.68
N VAL A 313 -2.24 23.70 12.15
CA VAL A 313 -3.23 23.15 13.08
C VAL A 313 -2.66 22.71 14.44
N GLY A 314 -1.34 22.62 14.59
CA GLY A 314 -0.70 22.15 15.83
C GLY A 314 -0.57 20.62 15.90
N ARG A 315 0.59 20.15 16.36
CA ARG A 315 0.96 18.72 16.32
C ARG A 315 0.02 17.82 17.13
N GLU A 316 -0.56 18.34 18.19
CA GLU A 316 -1.49 17.63 19.07
C GLU A 316 -2.87 17.41 18.46
N LYS A 317 -3.23 18.16 17.40
CA LYS A 317 -4.55 18.12 16.78
C LYS A 317 -4.71 17.05 15.72
N TRP A 318 -3.62 16.40 15.31
CA TRP A 318 -3.69 15.43 14.22
C TRP A 318 -2.89 14.15 14.49
N LYS A 319 -3.28 13.09 13.78
CA LYS A 319 -2.60 11.77 13.77
C LYS A 319 -2.29 11.39 12.34
N GLY A 320 -1.10 10.85 12.12
CA GLY A 320 -0.58 10.59 10.79
C GLY A 320 -0.27 9.12 10.53
N LEU A 321 -0.67 8.62 9.37
CA LEU A 321 -0.30 7.31 8.84
C LEU A 321 0.40 7.50 7.50
N PHE A 322 1.56 6.89 7.31
CA PHE A 322 2.20 6.78 5.99
C PHE A 322 1.91 5.40 5.39
N VAL A 323 1.36 5.37 4.18
CA VAL A 323 1.04 4.16 3.43
C VAL A 323 2.01 4.04 2.25
N THR A 324 2.78 2.95 2.20
CA THR A 324 3.76 2.72 1.13
C THR A 324 3.11 2.16 -0.14
N PRO A 325 3.80 2.28 -1.30
CA PRO A 325 3.32 1.76 -2.56
C PRO A 325 3.04 0.25 -2.56
N ASN A 326 2.19 -0.17 -3.49
CA ASN A 326 1.93 -1.59 -3.75
C ASN A 326 3.18 -2.31 -4.27
N ALA A 327 3.19 -3.64 -4.16
CA ALA A 327 4.05 -4.52 -4.91
C ALA A 327 3.91 -4.34 -6.42
N ALA A 328 5.01 -4.53 -7.15
CA ALA A 328 5.04 -4.55 -8.59
C ALA A 328 4.34 -5.81 -9.12
N GLY A 329 3.41 -5.60 -10.05
CA GLY A 329 2.66 -6.65 -10.74
C GLY A 329 3.33 -7.11 -12.03
N ARG A 330 2.71 -8.12 -12.65
CA ARG A 330 3.20 -8.73 -13.89
C ARG A 330 3.26 -7.74 -15.06
N GLU A 331 2.29 -6.84 -15.14
CA GLU A 331 2.15 -5.90 -16.27
C GLU A 331 3.01 -4.64 -16.11
N LYS A 332 3.84 -4.57 -15.05
CA LYS A 332 4.73 -3.41 -14.85
C LYS A 332 5.80 -3.42 -15.93
N ALA A 333 5.95 -2.31 -16.64
CA ALA A 333 6.85 -2.21 -17.79
C ALA A 333 8.32 -2.47 -17.38
N ASP A 334 9.06 -3.17 -18.27
CA ASP A 334 10.41 -3.69 -18.01
C ASP A 334 11.41 -2.60 -17.60
N GLU A 335 11.27 -1.39 -18.15
CA GLU A 335 12.12 -0.23 -17.83
C GLU A 335 12.06 0.16 -16.36
N TRP A 336 10.94 -0.12 -15.66
CA TRP A 336 10.73 0.23 -14.26
C TRP A 336 11.04 -0.92 -13.30
N ILE A 337 11.31 -2.14 -13.79
CA ILE A 337 11.52 -3.31 -12.91
C ILE A 337 12.78 -3.15 -12.05
N VAL A 338 13.82 -2.48 -12.55
CA VAL A 338 15.07 -2.30 -11.80
C VAL A 338 14.91 -1.26 -10.69
N SER A 339 14.32 -0.09 -10.99
CA SER A 339 14.18 0.99 -10.02
C SER A 339 12.96 0.85 -9.11
N GLN A 340 11.89 0.21 -9.59
CA GLN A 340 10.59 0.11 -8.91
C GLN A 340 10.02 -1.31 -8.86
N GLY A 341 10.85 -2.33 -9.07
CA GLY A 341 10.44 -3.72 -8.90
C GLY A 341 10.28 -4.11 -7.43
N ASN A 342 9.83 -5.34 -7.19
CA ASN A 342 9.49 -5.81 -5.85
C ASN A 342 10.63 -5.69 -4.82
N LYS A 343 11.88 -5.94 -5.21
CA LYS A 343 13.02 -5.75 -4.29
C LYS A 343 13.19 -4.29 -3.86
N ALA A 344 13.08 -3.34 -4.80
CA ALA A 344 13.19 -1.92 -4.49
C ALA A 344 12.04 -1.46 -3.59
N LEU A 345 10.81 -1.90 -3.90
CA LEU A 345 9.62 -1.62 -3.10
C LEU A 345 9.71 -2.14 -1.66
N MET A 346 10.21 -3.38 -1.46
CA MET A 346 10.41 -3.93 -0.12
C MET A 346 11.40 -3.10 0.70
N LEU A 347 12.55 -2.75 0.12
CA LEU A 347 13.57 -1.95 0.81
C LEU A 347 13.08 -0.53 1.09
N TYR A 348 12.36 0.06 0.15
CA TYR A 348 11.74 1.37 0.31
C TYR A 348 10.72 1.36 1.44
N GLU A 349 9.86 0.33 1.51
CA GLU A 349 8.84 0.20 2.56
C GLU A 349 9.46 0.12 3.97
N GLU A 350 10.51 -0.67 4.13
CA GLU A 350 11.24 -0.75 5.41
C GLU A 350 11.83 0.61 5.79
N ALA A 351 12.51 1.27 4.85
CA ALA A 351 13.20 2.53 5.10
C ALA A 351 12.23 3.68 5.42
N VAL A 352 11.15 3.81 4.65
CA VAL A 352 10.10 4.80 4.91
C VAL A 352 9.43 4.53 6.26
N GLY A 353 9.20 3.27 6.63
CA GLY A 353 8.65 2.94 7.94
C GLY A 353 9.51 3.45 9.09
N ILE A 354 10.85 3.40 8.96
CA ILE A 354 11.78 3.95 9.96
C ILE A 354 11.66 5.48 10.00
N GLU A 355 11.73 6.14 8.84
CA GLU A 355 11.72 7.60 8.73
C GLU A 355 10.38 8.24 9.13
N ALA A 356 9.25 7.59 8.83
CA ALA A 356 7.92 8.03 9.24
C ALA A 356 7.79 8.03 10.77
N ARG A 357 8.29 6.99 11.44
CA ARG A 357 8.28 6.90 12.92
C ARG A 357 9.12 7.98 13.59
N GLN A 358 10.26 8.36 13.01
CA GLN A 358 11.07 9.47 13.52
C GLN A 358 10.32 10.80 13.52
N ARG A 359 9.32 10.95 12.65
CA ARG A 359 8.41 12.12 12.55
C ARG A 359 7.11 11.94 13.34
N GLY A 360 7.06 10.93 14.21
CA GLY A 360 5.89 10.60 15.00
C GLY A 360 4.69 10.11 14.18
N LEU A 361 4.93 9.62 12.96
CA LEU A 361 3.90 9.03 12.11
C LEU A 361 3.93 7.52 12.25
N GLU A 362 2.76 6.92 12.09
CA GLU A 362 2.64 5.47 11.99
C GLU A 362 2.83 5.04 10.52
N HIS A 363 3.05 3.75 10.30
CA HIS A 363 3.38 3.23 8.99
C HIS A 363 2.57 1.97 8.69
N LEU A 364 1.95 1.94 7.51
CA LEU A 364 1.27 0.78 6.95
C LEU A 364 1.96 0.34 5.66
N GLY A 365 2.69 -0.78 5.76
CA GLY A 365 3.26 -1.46 4.61
C GLY A 365 2.18 -2.13 3.77
N THR A 366 2.22 -1.97 2.45
CA THR A 366 1.25 -2.60 1.53
C THR A 366 1.90 -3.55 0.52
N TRP A 367 3.22 -3.71 0.54
CA TRP A 367 3.89 -4.62 -0.39
C TRP A 367 3.38 -6.06 -0.25
N ASN A 368 3.38 -6.60 0.97
CA ASN A 368 2.93 -7.96 1.24
C ASN A 368 1.44 -8.18 0.90
N MET A 369 0.58 -7.20 1.19
CA MET A 369 -0.86 -7.34 0.92
C MET A 369 -1.18 -7.41 -0.58
N SER A 370 -0.31 -6.85 -1.40
CA SER A 370 -0.54 -6.62 -2.82
C SER A 370 0.30 -7.51 -3.74
N ILE A 371 1.31 -8.24 -3.25
CA ILE A 371 2.19 -9.07 -4.09
C ILE A 371 1.43 -10.15 -4.88
N GLN A 372 0.38 -10.73 -4.29
CA GLN A 372 -0.50 -11.74 -4.91
C GLN A 372 -1.89 -11.19 -5.24
N ALA A 373 -2.02 -9.88 -5.43
CA ALA A 373 -3.25 -9.25 -5.86
C ALA A 373 -3.16 -8.77 -7.32
N ARG A 374 -4.30 -8.78 -8.01
CA ARG A 374 -4.47 -8.22 -9.33
C ARG A 374 -4.14 -6.73 -9.36
N LYS A 375 -3.40 -6.35 -10.40
CA LYS A 375 -3.05 -4.98 -10.74
C LYS A 375 -3.13 -4.83 -12.25
N TYR A 376 -3.98 -3.94 -12.74
CA TYR A 376 -4.30 -3.87 -14.17
C TYR A 376 -3.12 -3.38 -15.02
N ASP A 377 -2.31 -2.46 -14.48
CA ASP A 377 -1.11 -1.89 -15.12
C ASP A 377 0.20 -2.30 -14.43
N GLY A 378 0.11 -3.28 -13.52
CA GLY A 378 1.25 -3.71 -12.71
C GLY A 378 1.61 -2.79 -11.55
N VAL A 379 0.85 -1.73 -11.29
CA VAL A 379 1.07 -0.77 -10.18
C VAL A 379 -0.18 -0.62 -9.33
N HIS A 380 -1.31 -0.30 -9.95
CA HIS A 380 -2.56 0.00 -9.28
C HIS A 380 -3.38 -1.27 -9.03
N LEU A 381 -3.82 -1.46 -7.78
CA LEU A 381 -4.72 -2.55 -7.43
C LEU A 381 -6.09 -2.36 -8.10
N ASP A 382 -6.79 -3.47 -8.32
CA ASP A 382 -8.20 -3.45 -8.70
C ASP A 382 -9.11 -3.04 -7.51
N LEU A 383 -10.42 -2.99 -7.74
CA LEU A 383 -11.42 -2.71 -6.70
C LEU A 383 -11.22 -3.59 -5.45
N ARG A 384 -11.00 -4.89 -5.62
CA ARG A 384 -10.87 -5.85 -4.50
C ARG A 384 -9.66 -5.53 -3.64
N GLY A 385 -8.51 -5.28 -4.26
CA GLY A 385 -7.28 -4.91 -3.56
C GLY A 385 -7.41 -3.58 -2.83
N ASN A 386 -8.00 -2.56 -3.45
CA ASN A 386 -8.18 -1.26 -2.82
C ASN A 386 -9.21 -1.30 -1.68
N LEU A 387 -10.27 -2.11 -1.77
CA LEU A 387 -11.22 -2.30 -0.66
C LEU A 387 -10.53 -2.87 0.59
N VAL A 388 -9.65 -3.87 0.43
CA VAL A 388 -8.86 -4.40 1.56
C VAL A 388 -7.93 -3.32 2.13
N LYS A 389 -7.22 -2.58 1.27
CA LYS A 389 -6.32 -1.49 1.71
C LYS A 389 -7.05 -0.40 2.48
N SER A 390 -8.21 0.02 1.98
CA SER A 390 -9.05 0.98 2.68
C SER A 390 -9.53 0.42 4.01
N MET A 391 -9.93 -0.86 4.08
CA MET A 391 -10.34 -1.48 5.35
C MET A 391 -9.20 -1.52 6.38
N MET A 392 -7.95 -1.73 5.96
CA MET A 392 -6.79 -1.63 6.85
C MET A 392 -6.61 -0.23 7.44
N ILE A 393 -6.78 0.81 6.62
CA ILE A 393 -6.69 2.20 7.08
C ILE A 393 -7.86 2.52 8.02
N ILE A 394 -9.06 2.00 7.75
CA ILE A 394 -10.23 2.16 8.62
C ILE A 394 -9.98 1.50 9.99
N ASN A 395 -9.32 0.35 10.04
CA ASN A 395 -8.90 -0.27 11.30
C ASN A 395 -7.89 0.59 12.06
N TRP A 396 -6.96 1.23 11.37
CA TRP A 396 -6.10 2.24 11.99
C TRP A 396 -6.90 3.39 12.57
N LEU A 397 -7.82 3.97 11.80
CA LEU A 397 -8.72 5.03 12.27
C LEU A 397 -9.54 4.56 13.49
N ALA A 398 -10.03 3.32 13.50
CA ALA A 398 -10.80 2.72 14.59
C ALA A 398 -10.05 2.78 15.93
N MET A 399 -8.71 2.63 15.91
CA MET A 399 -7.83 2.61 17.09
C MET A 399 -7.19 3.97 17.44
N LEU A 400 -7.65 5.06 16.83
CA LEU A 400 -7.37 6.43 17.26
C LEU A 400 -8.48 6.93 18.19
#